data_AF-A0A521UXP9-F1
#
_entry.id   AF-A0A521UXP9-F1
#
_cell.length_a   1.000
_cell.length_b   1.000
_cell.length_c   1.000
_cell.angle_alpha   90.00
_cell.angle_beta   90.00
_cell.angle_gamma   90.00
#
_symmetry.space_group_name_H-M   'P 1'
#
loop_
_entity.id
_entity.type
_entity.pdbx_description
1 polymer ?
#
loop_
_entity_poly.entity_id
_entity_poly.type
_entity_poly.pdbx_seq_one_letter_code
_entity_poly.pdbx_strand_id
1 'polypeptide(L)'
;MKKTTLFLFAAVLFSSLAAAQTPKGNRVLSWQLDVAEDNNFFAAYATANDACMASTHISYSWSDLEPQPGQFDTALMSEAMDPADIFYTAFGTTAELQLATVNTLFRVVPPDLVAVPWDAPLMINRFKILLDTVFAHLPHLQLDALNIGNESDAYFGTDASQYAAYKNFLDAVFPYAKQKYFELHGSPLKVGTTFTYEGLTKFITAPLCQMVNGSTDVISVTYYPLNPNFTVKAPGVVSGDFGKLVALYPDTTKPIFFVECGYPSSPVCLSSETLQAAFFQNVFDAWDTYYDHVKYLSIFKLTDWSQETVDWLGTYYGSNDPVFLEFLRTLGVRTYPGSGAAKLAYETILCELNARDWCAVNCSLSAAKESSPGGPALVAAPNPASSQVTISGEASLAEWLLFDAAGRQVQHDENSRQIDLTGLPSGLYFLKMKTSDGRLFVDKFVKK
;
A
#
# COMPACT_ATOMS: atom_id res chain seq x y z
N MET A 1 31.25 -0.84 72.70
CA MET A 1 30.02 -1.00 71.88
C MET A 1 29.85 0.21 70.97
N LYS A 2 30.26 0.11 69.70
CA LYS A 2 29.90 1.09 68.65
C LYS A 2 29.41 0.26 67.46
N LYS A 3 28.12 0.38 67.14
CA LYS A 3 27.48 -0.27 65.99
C LYS A 3 27.84 0.54 64.75
N THR A 4 28.60 -0.05 63.83
CA THR A 4 28.89 0.53 62.53
C THR A 4 27.77 0.08 61.57
N THR A 5 26.89 1.00 61.23
CA THR A 5 25.82 0.80 60.24
C THR A 5 26.43 0.83 58.85
N LEU A 6 26.45 -0.34 58.18
CA LEU A 6 26.91 -0.48 56.80
C LEU A 6 25.77 -0.04 55.86
N PHE A 7 25.91 1.12 55.23
CA PHE A 7 25.01 1.58 54.16
C PHE A 7 25.34 0.82 52.87
N LEU A 8 24.45 -0.08 52.46
CA LEU A 8 24.51 -0.76 51.16
C LEU A 8 23.96 0.21 50.09
N PHE A 9 24.84 0.83 49.30
CA PHE A 9 24.45 1.59 48.12
C PHE A 9 24.12 0.60 46.99
N ALA A 10 22.83 0.31 46.79
CA ALA A 10 22.37 -0.39 45.60
C ALA A 10 22.33 0.61 44.43
N ALA A 11 23.41 0.64 43.64
CA ALA A 11 23.42 1.35 42.36
C ALA A 11 22.55 0.55 41.37
N VAL A 12 21.28 0.96 41.22
CA VAL A 12 20.43 0.50 40.12
C VAL A 12 20.96 1.18 38.85
N LEU A 13 21.84 0.48 38.14
CA LEU A 13 22.18 0.79 36.76
C LEU A 13 20.90 0.60 35.93
N PHE A 14 20.17 1.69 35.69
CA PHE A 14 19.19 1.74 34.63
C PHE A 14 19.94 1.69 33.30
N SER A 15 20.25 0.49 32.84
CA SER A 15 20.61 0.24 31.46
C SER A 15 19.39 0.60 30.62
N SER A 16 19.37 1.79 30.03
CA SER A 16 18.46 2.10 28.94
C SER A 16 18.76 1.13 27.81
N LEU A 17 18.03 0.02 27.76
CA LEU A 17 17.98 -0.85 26.60
C LEU A 17 17.31 -0.04 25.50
N ALA A 18 18.09 0.75 24.77
CA ALA A 18 17.69 1.11 23.42
C ALA A 18 17.54 -0.23 22.71
N ALA A 19 16.29 -0.62 22.41
CA ALA A 19 16.03 -1.79 21.60
C ALA A 19 16.80 -1.60 20.30
N ALA A 20 17.72 -2.52 20.01
CA ALA A 20 18.47 -2.47 18.77
C ALA A 20 17.47 -2.52 17.61
N GLN A 21 17.65 -1.66 16.62
CA GLN A 21 16.85 -1.67 15.40
C GLN A 21 16.96 -3.05 14.76
N THR A 22 15.81 -3.63 14.39
CA THR A 22 15.78 -4.97 13.79
C THR A 22 15.94 -4.83 12.27
N PRO A 23 16.84 -5.57 11.61
CA PRO A 23 16.94 -5.57 10.15
C PRO A 23 15.63 -5.96 9.46
N LYS A 24 15.47 -5.63 8.17
CA LYS A 24 14.25 -5.96 7.38
C LYS A 24 13.76 -7.40 7.59
N GLY A 25 14.66 -8.37 7.43
CA GLY A 25 14.35 -9.79 7.51
C GLY A 25 13.26 -10.21 6.51
N ASN A 26 12.20 -10.88 6.97
CA ASN A 26 11.09 -11.34 6.13
C ASN A 26 9.89 -10.39 6.08
N ARG A 27 10.07 -9.13 6.51
CA ARG A 27 9.04 -8.09 6.45
C ARG A 27 8.92 -7.51 5.04
N VAL A 28 7.70 -7.15 4.67
CA VAL A 28 7.35 -6.52 3.40
C VAL A 28 6.88 -5.09 3.66
N LEU A 29 7.49 -4.13 2.96
CA LEU A 29 7.03 -2.75 2.91
C LEU A 29 6.29 -2.55 1.60
N SER A 30 5.07 -2.07 1.73
CA SER A 30 4.21 -1.69 0.64
C SER A 30 4.00 -0.19 0.63
N TRP A 31 3.68 0.33 -0.55
CA TRP A 31 3.22 1.69 -0.73
C TRP A 31 1.91 1.69 -1.51
N GLN A 32 0.94 2.46 -1.01
CA GLN A 32 -0.17 2.87 -1.86
C GLN A 32 0.29 4.02 -2.75
N LEU A 33 0.21 3.78 -4.06
CA LEU A 33 0.67 4.72 -5.08
C LEU A 33 -0.47 5.61 -5.53
N ASP A 34 -0.33 6.90 -5.22
CA ASP A 34 -1.15 7.97 -5.75
C ASP A 34 -0.26 8.94 -6.54
N VAL A 35 -0.80 9.45 -7.64
CA VAL A 35 -0.09 10.40 -8.51
C VAL A 35 -0.25 11.84 -8.00
N ALA A 36 0.78 12.64 -8.25
CA ALA A 36 0.73 14.08 -8.04
C ALA A 36 -0.07 14.77 -9.17
N GLU A 37 -0.17 16.11 -9.12
CA GLU A 37 -0.88 16.94 -10.09
C GLU A 37 -0.40 16.73 -11.54
N ASP A 38 0.87 16.40 -11.74
CA ASP A 38 1.44 16.09 -13.07
C ASP A 38 0.96 14.75 -13.67
N ASN A 39 0.19 13.96 -12.92
CA ASN A 39 -0.36 12.66 -13.30
C ASN A 39 0.71 11.65 -13.75
N ASN A 40 1.95 11.78 -13.24
CA ASN A 40 3.05 10.91 -13.62
C ASN A 40 3.16 9.68 -12.71
N PHE A 41 2.44 8.62 -13.07
CA PHE A 41 2.49 7.34 -12.35
C PHE A 41 3.89 6.73 -12.25
N PHE A 42 4.73 6.87 -13.29
CA PHE A 42 6.09 6.32 -13.25
C PHE A 42 6.97 7.05 -12.25
N ALA A 43 6.82 8.37 -12.14
CA ALA A 43 7.52 9.15 -11.13
C ALA A 43 7.06 8.76 -9.71
N ALA A 44 5.75 8.55 -9.51
CA ALA A 44 5.20 8.06 -8.25
C ALA A 44 5.78 6.67 -7.89
N TYR A 45 5.73 5.73 -8.83
CA TYR A 45 6.31 4.39 -8.66
C TYR A 45 7.81 4.44 -8.37
N ALA A 46 8.58 5.18 -9.17
CA ALA A 46 10.03 5.32 -8.98
C ALA A 46 10.36 5.90 -7.61
N THR A 47 9.58 6.90 -7.15
CA THR A 47 9.73 7.47 -5.81
C THR A 47 9.51 6.43 -4.72
N ALA A 48 8.43 5.64 -4.79
CA ALA A 48 8.19 4.57 -3.82
C ALA A 48 9.25 3.45 -3.89
N ASN A 49 9.68 3.09 -5.11
CA ASN A 49 10.74 2.10 -5.33
C ASN A 49 12.08 2.55 -4.73
N ASP A 50 12.45 3.82 -4.90
CA ASP A 50 13.63 4.42 -4.26
C ASP A 50 13.49 4.45 -2.72
N ALA A 51 12.26 4.35 -2.20
CA ALA A 51 11.94 4.15 -0.79
C ALA A 51 11.72 2.66 -0.42
N CYS A 52 12.48 1.76 -1.06
CA CYS A 52 12.50 0.32 -0.81
C CYS A 52 11.16 -0.41 -0.92
N MET A 53 10.21 0.10 -1.72
CA MET A 53 8.95 -0.61 -1.98
C MET A 53 9.22 -2.02 -2.50
N ALA A 54 8.64 -3.02 -1.82
CA ALA A 54 8.67 -4.42 -2.26
C ALA A 54 7.33 -4.87 -2.82
N SER A 55 6.24 -4.27 -2.34
CA SER A 55 4.87 -4.57 -2.71
C SER A 55 4.06 -3.29 -2.90
N THR A 56 2.87 -3.39 -3.48
CA THR A 56 1.92 -2.28 -3.56
C THR A 56 0.52 -2.72 -3.14
N HIS A 57 -0.29 -1.78 -2.65
CA HIS A 57 -1.70 -2.00 -2.38
C HIS A 57 -2.53 -1.66 -3.63
N ILE A 58 -3.26 -2.65 -4.15
CA ILE A 58 -4.18 -2.47 -5.28
C ILE A 58 -5.58 -2.79 -4.79
N SER A 59 -6.52 -1.88 -5.01
CA SER A 59 -7.91 -2.04 -4.55
C SER A 59 -8.89 -1.81 -5.69
N TYR A 60 -9.84 -2.72 -5.83
CA TYR A 60 -10.96 -2.60 -6.76
C TYR A 60 -12.26 -2.93 -6.03
N SER A 61 -13.32 -2.16 -6.32
CA SER A 61 -14.65 -2.52 -5.85
C SER A 61 -15.30 -3.53 -6.79
N TRP A 62 -16.08 -4.47 -6.27
CA TRP A 62 -16.77 -5.45 -7.11
C TRP A 62 -17.79 -4.76 -8.03
N SER A 63 -18.50 -3.73 -7.55
CA SER A 63 -19.41 -2.95 -8.40
C SER A 63 -18.71 -2.24 -9.56
N ASP A 64 -17.43 -1.88 -9.46
CA ASP A 64 -16.70 -1.28 -10.59
C ASP A 64 -16.22 -2.35 -11.57
N LEU A 65 -15.81 -3.52 -11.06
CA LEU A 65 -15.38 -4.65 -11.90
C LEU A 65 -16.56 -5.27 -12.66
N GLU A 66 -17.75 -5.30 -12.06
CA GLU A 66 -18.97 -5.87 -12.62
C GLU A 66 -20.15 -4.87 -12.47
N PRO A 67 -20.16 -3.78 -13.26
CA PRO A 67 -21.14 -2.71 -13.12
C PRO A 67 -22.56 -3.11 -13.51
N GLN A 68 -22.72 -4.20 -14.26
CA GLN A 68 -24.00 -4.77 -14.64
C GLN A 68 -24.02 -6.29 -14.38
N PRO A 69 -25.20 -6.89 -14.11
CA PRO A 69 -25.29 -8.30 -13.76
C PRO A 69 -24.63 -9.23 -14.80
N GLY A 70 -23.54 -9.89 -14.43
CA GLY A 70 -22.78 -10.83 -15.26
C GLY A 70 -21.92 -10.15 -16.34
N GLN A 71 -21.78 -8.82 -16.33
CA GLN A 71 -21.02 -8.08 -17.33
C GLN A 71 -19.88 -7.32 -16.66
N PHE A 72 -18.65 -7.77 -16.93
CA PHE A 72 -17.44 -7.14 -16.40
C PHE A 72 -17.05 -5.91 -17.22
N ASP A 73 -16.51 -4.89 -16.54
CA ASP A 73 -16.01 -3.68 -17.19
C ASP A 73 -14.71 -3.97 -17.95
N THR A 74 -14.83 -4.13 -19.26
CA THR A 74 -13.68 -4.44 -20.13
C THR A 74 -12.64 -3.31 -20.18
N ALA A 75 -13.04 -2.05 -19.95
CA ALA A 75 -12.10 -0.93 -19.92
C ALA A 75 -11.29 -0.99 -18.64
N LEU A 76 -11.92 -1.21 -17.48
CA LEU A 76 -11.19 -1.39 -16.22
C LEU A 76 -10.21 -2.58 -16.28
N MET A 77 -10.62 -3.69 -16.89
CA MET A 77 -9.73 -4.84 -17.08
C MET A 77 -8.53 -4.49 -17.98
N SER A 78 -8.77 -3.94 -19.18
CA SER A 78 -7.72 -3.72 -20.18
C SER A 78 -6.87 -2.46 -19.97
N GLU A 79 -7.37 -1.47 -19.24
CA GLU A 79 -6.69 -0.18 -19.01
C GLU A 79 -6.11 -0.04 -17.60
N ALA A 80 -6.52 -0.88 -16.64
CA ALA A 80 -5.97 -0.86 -15.28
C ALA A 80 -5.38 -2.20 -14.85
N MET A 81 -6.11 -3.31 -14.95
CA MET A 81 -5.65 -4.60 -14.43
C MET A 81 -4.56 -5.24 -15.30
N ASP A 82 -4.77 -5.36 -16.61
CA ASP A 82 -3.76 -5.92 -17.53
C ASP A 82 -2.45 -5.11 -17.48
N PRO A 83 -2.48 -3.75 -17.49
CA PRO A 83 -1.26 -2.97 -17.30
C PRO A 83 -0.61 -3.19 -15.93
N ALA A 84 -1.38 -3.37 -14.85
CA ALA A 84 -0.84 -3.66 -13.52
C ALA A 84 -0.13 -5.01 -13.49
N ASP A 85 -0.71 -6.06 -14.10
CA ASP A 85 -0.07 -7.38 -14.22
C ASP A 85 1.31 -7.27 -14.86
N ILE A 86 1.35 -6.59 -16.01
CA ILE A 86 2.54 -6.46 -16.82
C ILE A 86 3.59 -5.58 -16.12
N PHE A 87 3.16 -4.42 -15.63
CA PHE A 87 4.06 -3.43 -15.06
C PHE A 87 4.69 -3.96 -13.77
N TYR A 88 3.91 -4.35 -12.77
CA TYR A 88 4.49 -4.78 -11.49
C TYR A 88 5.33 -6.06 -11.62
N THR A 89 4.91 -7.00 -12.48
CA THR A 89 5.73 -8.18 -12.79
C THR A 89 7.07 -7.81 -13.41
N ALA A 90 7.09 -6.89 -14.38
CA ALA A 90 8.33 -6.46 -15.05
C ALA A 90 9.33 -5.80 -14.09
N PHE A 91 8.85 -5.20 -13.00
CA PHE A 91 9.71 -4.60 -11.97
C PHE A 91 9.95 -5.50 -10.75
N GLY A 92 9.38 -6.71 -10.72
CA GLY A 92 9.52 -7.63 -9.59
C GLY A 92 8.81 -7.16 -8.32
N THR A 93 7.79 -6.31 -8.46
CA THR A 93 6.95 -5.84 -7.36
C THR A 93 5.75 -6.76 -7.22
N THR A 94 5.53 -7.23 -5.99
CA THR A 94 4.34 -7.99 -5.63
C THR A 94 3.17 -7.05 -5.33
N ALA A 95 1.97 -7.58 -5.13
CA ALA A 95 0.84 -6.78 -4.68
C ALA A 95 0.09 -7.45 -3.53
N GLU A 96 -0.43 -6.65 -2.62
CA GLU A 96 -1.61 -7.04 -1.86
C GLU A 96 -2.84 -6.52 -2.61
N LEU A 97 -3.71 -7.46 -3.01
CA LEU A 97 -4.90 -7.17 -3.81
C LEU A 97 -6.13 -7.17 -2.91
N GLN A 98 -6.85 -6.06 -2.89
CA GLN A 98 -8.12 -5.93 -2.22
C GLN A 98 -9.27 -5.92 -3.23
N LEU A 99 -10.19 -6.89 -3.09
CA LEU A 99 -11.45 -6.92 -3.81
C LEU A 99 -12.58 -6.55 -2.86
N ALA A 100 -12.98 -5.28 -2.88
CA ALA A 100 -13.98 -4.75 -1.96
C ALA A 100 -15.40 -5.23 -2.36
N THR A 101 -16.02 -6.03 -1.49
CA THR A 101 -17.46 -6.33 -1.48
C THR A 101 -18.23 -5.37 -0.57
N VAL A 102 -17.52 -4.87 0.45
CA VAL A 102 -17.84 -3.75 1.31
C VAL A 102 -16.67 -2.78 1.22
N ASN A 103 -16.95 -1.49 1.20
CA ASN A 103 -15.96 -0.42 1.26
C ASN A 103 -16.38 0.61 2.31
N THR A 104 -15.84 0.46 3.51
CA THR A 104 -16.18 1.24 4.71
C THR A 104 -17.68 1.21 5.02
N LEU A 105 -18.47 2.18 4.55
CA LEU A 105 -19.90 2.32 4.82
C LEU A 105 -20.79 1.78 3.70
N PHE A 106 -20.19 1.30 2.60
CA PHE A 106 -20.93 0.96 1.40
C PHE A 106 -20.79 -0.51 1.07
N ARG A 107 -21.92 -1.11 0.69
CA ARG A 107 -21.96 -2.40 0.03
C ARG A 107 -21.74 -2.19 -1.47
N VAL A 108 -20.57 -2.57 -1.96
CA VAL A 108 -20.09 -2.28 -3.33
C VAL A 108 -20.10 -3.54 -4.18
N VAL A 109 -21.29 -4.09 -4.39
CA VAL A 109 -21.55 -5.30 -5.19
C VAL A 109 -22.38 -4.94 -6.43
N PRO A 110 -22.43 -5.79 -7.47
CA PRO A 110 -23.32 -5.61 -8.61
C PRO A 110 -24.77 -5.29 -8.19
N PRO A 111 -25.49 -4.44 -8.96
CA PRO A 111 -26.82 -3.97 -8.54
C PRO A 111 -27.83 -5.07 -8.21
N ASP A 112 -27.78 -6.22 -8.92
CA ASP A 112 -28.65 -7.38 -8.67
C ASP A 112 -28.34 -8.12 -7.36
N LEU A 113 -27.17 -7.89 -6.77
CA LEU A 113 -26.69 -8.57 -5.57
C LEU A 113 -26.83 -7.74 -4.29
N VAL A 114 -27.28 -6.49 -4.37
CA VAL A 114 -27.39 -5.58 -3.22
C VAL A 114 -28.29 -6.15 -2.12
N ALA A 115 -29.42 -6.75 -2.49
CA ALA A 115 -30.38 -7.35 -1.56
C ALA A 115 -30.12 -8.84 -1.26
N VAL A 116 -29.10 -9.44 -1.88
CA VAL A 116 -28.80 -10.86 -1.74
C VAL A 116 -27.98 -11.09 -0.46
N PRO A 117 -28.36 -12.02 0.44
CA PRO A 117 -27.54 -12.33 1.61
C PRO A 117 -26.11 -12.75 1.23
N TRP A 118 -25.13 -12.44 2.08
CA TRP A 118 -23.71 -12.73 1.80
C TRP A 118 -23.48 -14.22 1.52
N ASP A 119 -24.09 -15.08 2.33
CA ASP A 119 -23.96 -16.54 2.29
C ASP A 119 -24.94 -17.22 1.31
N ALA A 120 -25.69 -16.44 0.53
CA ALA A 120 -26.56 -17.00 -0.49
C ALA A 120 -25.72 -17.66 -1.60
N PRO A 121 -26.14 -18.82 -2.15
CA PRO A 121 -25.43 -19.49 -3.24
C PRO A 121 -25.20 -18.59 -4.47
N LEU A 122 -26.12 -17.67 -4.75
CA LEU A 122 -25.97 -16.70 -5.85
C LEU A 122 -24.79 -15.75 -5.62
N MET A 123 -24.66 -15.18 -4.42
CA MET A 123 -23.55 -14.29 -4.05
C MET A 123 -22.20 -15.01 -4.17
N ILE A 124 -22.10 -16.19 -3.56
CA ILE A 124 -20.88 -17.02 -3.56
C ILE A 124 -20.47 -17.38 -5.00
N ASN A 125 -21.42 -17.88 -5.81
CA ASN A 125 -21.11 -18.30 -7.17
C ASN A 125 -20.72 -17.13 -8.07
N ARG A 126 -21.37 -15.96 -7.92
CA ARG A 126 -21.01 -14.76 -8.68
C ARG A 126 -19.64 -14.23 -8.30
N PHE A 127 -19.28 -14.26 -7.01
CA PHE A 127 -17.93 -13.88 -6.60
C PHE A 127 -16.85 -14.85 -7.12
N LYS A 128 -17.15 -16.15 -7.24
CA LYS A 128 -16.21 -17.10 -7.88
C LYS A 128 -15.96 -16.77 -9.35
N ILE A 129 -16.99 -16.33 -10.08
CA ILE A 129 -16.84 -15.86 -11.47
C ILE A 129 -16.00 -14.58 -11.52
N LEU A 130 -16.18 -13.66 -10.55
CA LEU A 130 -15.30 -12.50 -10.41
C LEU A 130 -13.84 -12.94 -10.21
N LEU A 131 -13.57 -13.88 -9.30
CA LEU A 131 -12.21 -14.40 -9.07
C LEU A 131 -11.59 -15.01 -10.34
N ASP A 132 -12.36 -15.80 -11.09
CA ASP A 132 -11.90 -16.35 -12.38
C ASP A 132 -11.52 -15.24 -13.35
N THR A 133 -12.31 -14.16 -13.40
CA THR A 133 -12.08 -13.01 -14.29
C THR A 133 -10.85 -12.23 -13.85
N VAL A 134 -10.75 -11.89 -12.56
CA VAL A 134 -9.61 -11.16 -11.99
C VAL A 134 -8.30 -11.90 -12.23
N PHE A 135 -8.25 -13.21 -11.96
CA PHE A 135 -7.02 -13.99 -12.16
C PHE A 135 -6.69 -14.24 -13.63
N ALA A 136 -7.67 -14.20 -14.54
CA ALA A 136 -7.39 -14.21 -15.97
C ALA A 136 -6.68 -12.93 -16.46
N HIS A 137 -6.92 -11.80 -15.77
CA HIS A 137 -6.30 -10.49 -16.06
C HIS A 137 -5.05 -10.20 -15.21
N LEU A 138 -4.73 -11.06 -14.23
CA LEU A 138 -3.50 -11.01 -13.44
C LEU A 138 -2.71 -12.34 -13.50
N PRO A 139 -2.41 -12.88 -14.70
CA PRO A 139 -1.81 -14.21 -14.84
C PRO A 139 -0.37 -14.32 -14.32
N HIS A 140 0.35 -13.21 -14.13
CA HIS A 140 1.76 -13.22 -13.77
C HIS A 140 2.05 -12.55 -12.43
N LEU A 141 1.27 -11.53 -12.06
CA LEU A 141 1.45 -10.75 -10.85
C LEU A 141 1.37 -11.63 -9.61
N GLN A 142 2.47 -11.68 -8.87
CA GLN A 142 2.52 -12.39 -7.60
C GLN A 142 1.84 -11.57 -6.51
N LEU A 143 0.93 -12.20 -5.78
CA LEU A 143 0.21 -11.61 -4.67
C LEU A 143 0.84 -11.98 -3.32
N ASP A 144 1.07 -10.99 -2.47
CA ASP A 144 1.42 -11.19 -1.06
C ASP A 144 0.21 -11.69 -0.26
N ALA A 145 -0.96 -11.16 -0.59
CA ALA A 145 -2.26 -11.58 -0.07
C ALA A 145 -3.40 -11.11 -0.98
N LEU A 146 -4.54 -11.80 -0.87
CA LEU A 146 -5.84 -11.35 -1.39
C LEU A 146 -6.75 -11.01 -0.20
N ASN A 147 -7.13 -9.74 -0.07
CA ASN A 147 -8.18 -9.32 0.85
C ASN A 147 -9.53 -9.21 0.16
N ILE A 148 -10.58 -9.75 0.78
CA ILE A 148 -11.96 -9.61 0.30
C ILE A 148 -12.74 -8.74 1.28
N GLY A 149 -13.16 -7.57 0.81
CA GLY A 149 -13.78 -6.52 1.62
C GLY A 149 -12.77 -5.51 2.18
N ASN A 150 -13.23 -4.28 2.36
CA ASN A 150 -12.47 -3.18 2.96
C ASN A 150 -13.26 -2.56 4.13
N GLU A 151 -12.64 -2.51 5.30
CA GLU A 151 -13.20 -1.94 6.54
C GLU A 151 -14.63 -2.44 6.82
N SER A 152 -14.85 -3.74 6.65
CA SER A 152 -16.21 -4.30 6.63
C SER A 152 -16.94 -4.14 7.99
N ASP A 153 -16.17 -3.99 9.07
CA ASP A 153 -16.68 -3.73 10.41
C ASP A 153 -17.42 -2.40 10.52
N ALA A 154 -17.01 -1.38 9.76
CA ALA A 154 -17.69 -0.08 9.75
C ALA A 154 -19.12 -0.20 9.18
N TYR A 155 -19.31 -1.00 8.13
CA TYR A 155 -20.62 -1.29 7.55
C TYR A 155 -21.48 -2.19 8.45
N PHE A 156 -20.89 -3.27 9.00
CA PHE A 156 -21.64 -4.22 9.83
C PHE A 156 -21.99 -3.66 11.22
N GLY A 157 -21.20 -2.71 11.72
CA GLY A 157 -21.31 -2.19 13.07
C GLY A 157 -21.23 -3.33 14.10
N THR A 158 -22.30 -3.51 14.87
CA THR A 158 -22.42 -4.55 15.89
C THR A 158 -23.38 -5.69 15.52
N ASP A 159 -23.82 -5.76 14.26
CA ASP A 159 -24.76 -6.79 13.81
C ASP A 159 -24.05 -8.13 13.60
N ALA A 160 -24.08 -8.98 14.63
CA ALA A 160 -23.45 -10.30 14.60
C ALA A 160 -23.93 -11.21 13.45
N SER A 161 -25.16 -11.01 12.95
CA SER A 161 -25.69 -11.81 11.84
C SER A 161 -24.98 -11.50 10.52
N GLN A 162 -24.60 -10.23 10.30
CA GLN A 162 -23.83 -9.81 9.13
C GLN A 162 -22.42 -10.43 9.14
N TYR A 163 -21.73 -10.39 10.29
CA TYR A 163 -20.42 -11.04 10.43
C TYR A 163 -20.50 -12.56 10.18
N ALA A 164 -21.53 -13.23 10.70
CA ALA A 164 -21.71 -14.67 10.50
C ALA A 164 -21.99 -15.02 9.03
N ALA A 165 -22.88 -14.29 8.36
CA ALA A 165 -23.17 -14.49 6.94
C ALA A 165 -21.95 -14.17 6.07
N TYR A 166 -21.22 -13.10 6.38
CA TYR A 166 -20.00 -12.73 5.67
C TYR A 166 -18.89 -13.76 5.89
N LYS A 167 -18.75 -14.32 7.09
CA LYS A 167 -17.84 -15.44 7.36
C LYS A 167 -18.17 -16.65 6.47
N ASN A 168 -19.43 -17.05 6.41
CA ASN A 168 -19.86 -18.17 5.56
C ASN A 168 -19.55 -17.93 4.08
N PHE A 169 -19.74 -16.70 3.61
CA PHE A 169 -19.33 -16.28 2.28
C PHE A 169 -17.83 -16.45 2.06
N LEU A 170 -17.00 -15.89 2.95
CA LEU A 170 -15.54 -15.99 2.88
C LEU A 170 -15.04 -17.45 2.94
N ASP A 171 -15.59 -18.27 3.85
CA ASP A 171 -15.29 -19.69 3.98
C ASP A 171 -15.55 -20.47 2.67
N ALA A 172 -16.52 -20.01 1.86
CA ALA A 172 -16.88 -20.64 0.59
C ALA A 172 -16.02 -20.18 -0.60
N VAL A 173 -15.50 -18.95 -0.57
CA VAL A 173 -14.72 -18.36 -1.68
C VAL A 173 -13.21 -18.44 -1.48
N PHE A 174 -12.71 -18.42 -0.25
CA PHE A 174 -11.28 -18.50 0.03
C PHE A 174 -10.61 -19.80 -0.46
N PRO A 175 -11.16 -21.01 -0.21
CA PRO A 175 -10.58 -22.23 -0.76
C PRO A 175 -10.54 -22.22 -2.29
N TYR A 176 -11.56 -21.62 -2.93
CA TYR A 176 -11.63 -21.47 -4.37
C TYR A 176 -10.54 -20.54 -4.89
N ALA A 177 -10.40 -19.35 -4.30
CA ALA A 177 -9.35 -18.39 -4.65
C ALA A 177 -7.95 -19.01 -4.51
N LYS A 178 -7.68 -19.69 -3.38
CA LYS A 178 -6.41 -20.38 -3.13
C LYS A 178 -6.11 -21.44 -4.18
N GLN A 179 -7.09 -22.27 -4.53
CA GLN A 179 -6.93 -23.29 -5.55
C GLN A 179 -6.62 -22.67 -6.92
N LYS A 180 -7.40 -21.67 -7.35
CA LYS A 180 -7.21 -21.00 -8.64
C LYS A 180 -5.86 -20.32 -8.75
N TYR A 181 -5.46 -19.60 -7.71
CA TYR A 181 -4.15 -18.95 -7.66
C TYR A 181 -3.01 -19.98 -7.69
N PHE A 182 -3.13 -21.09 -6.96
CA PHE A 182 -2.12 -22.16 -6.99
C PHE A 182 -2.03 -22.84 -8.36
N GLU A 183 -3.16 -23.07 -9.04
CA GLU A 183 -3.19 -23.59 -10.42
C GLU A 183 -2.45 -22.67 -11.40
N LEU A 184 -2.57 -21.35 -11.20
CA LEU A 184 -2.00 -20.32 -12.06
C LEU A 184 -0.50 -20.06 -11.79
N HIS A 185 -0.10 -19.94 -10.52
CA HIS A 185 1.25 -19.50 -10.14
C HIS A 185 2.11 -20.58 -9.46
N GLY A 186 1.54 -21.72 -9.10
CA GLY A 186 2.26 -22.79 -8.40
C GLY A 186 2.68 -22.43 -6.97
N SER A 187 2.15 -21.34 -6.40
CA SER A 187 2.47 -20.83 -5.06
C SER A 187 1.19 -20.66 -4.23
N PRO A 188 1.25 -20.84 -2.89
CA PRO A 188 0.08 -20.69 -2.04
C PRO A 188 -0.33 -19.22 -1.92
N LEU A 189 -1.62 -18.95 -2.06
CA LEU A 189 -2.20 -17.63 -1.79
C LEU A 189 -2.55 -17.47 -0.31
N LYS A 190 -2.15 -16.34 0.28
CA LYS A 190 -2.68 -15.89 1.57
C LYS A 190 -3.98 -15.12 1.36
N VAL A 191 -4.97 -15.35 2.20
CA VAL A 191 -6.25 -14.65 2.12
C VAL A 191 -6.61 -13.94 3.43
N GLY A 192 -7.32 -12.82 3.32
CA GLY A 192 -7.78 -12.02 4.45
C GLY A 192 -9.06 -11.25 4.14
N THR A 193 -9.52 -10.50 5.14
CA THR A 193 -10.52 -9.45 5.02
C THR A 193 -10.04 -8.26 5.84
N THR A 194 -10.18 -7.07 5.30
CA THR A 194 -9.67 -5.86 5.97
C THR A 194 -10.70 -5.33 6.95
N PHE A 195 -10.27 -5.11 8.19
CA PHE A 195 -11.05 -4.45 9.24
C PHE A 195 -10.32 -3.23 9.77
N THR A 196 -11.03 -2.26 10.33
CA THR A 196 -10.39 -1.13 11.01
C THR A 196 -9.71 -1.58 12.31
N TYR A 197 -8.67 -0.87 12.74
CA TYR A 197 -8.08 -1.05 14.07
C TYR A 197 -9.12 -0.94 15.20
N GLU A 198 -10.10 -0.04 15.08
CA GLU A 198 -11.16 0.07 16.09
C GLU A 198 -12.03 -1.19 16.12
N GLY A 199 -12.47 -1.68 14.96
CA GLY A 199 -13.25 -2.91 14.83
C GLY A 199 -12.56 -4.10 15.49
N LEU A 200 -11.26 -4.26 15.22
CA LEU A 200 -10.44 -5.36 15.75
C LEU A 200 -10.19 -5.28 17.26
N THR A 201 -10.24 -4.09 17.87
CA THR A 201 -9.76 -3.91 19.26
C THR A 201 -10.81 -3.41 20.24
N LYS A 202 -11.98 -2.97 19.79
CA LYS A 202 -13.08 -2.53 20.66
C LYS A 202 -13.82 -3.73 21.23
N PHE A 203 -14.13 -3.69 22.53
CA PHE A 203 -14.71 -4.83 23.26
C PHE A 203 -15.94 -5.47 22.59
N ILE A 204 -16.80 -4.67 21.96
CA ILE A 204 -18.05 -5.14 21.35
C ILE A 204 -17.81 -5.81 19.98
N THR A 205 -16.94 -5.25 19.15
CA THR A 205 -16.72 -5.72 17.77
C THR A 205 -15.55 -6.68 17.64
N ALA A 206 -14.57 -6.63 18.55
CA ALA A 206 -13.39 -7.49 18.50
C ALA A 206 -13.73 -8.98 18.45
N PRO A 207 -14.66 -9.52 19.27
CA PRO A 207 -15.05 -10.92 19.17
C PRO A 207 -15.71 -11.28 17.83
N LEU A 208 -16.43 -10.34 17.21
CA LEU A 208 -17.06 -10.54 15.90
C LEU A 208 -16.01 -10.57 14.78
N CYS A 209 -15.05 -9.64 14.82
CA CYS A 209 -13.94 -9.63 13.86
C CYS A 209 -13.05 -10.87 14.02
N GLN A 210 -12.75 -11.30 15.26
CA GLN A 210 -12.00 -12.53 15.54
C GLN A 210 -12.71 -13.78 15.00
N MET A 211 -14.06 -13.82 15.09
CA MET A 211 -14.85 -14.92 14.51
C MET A 211 -14.62 -15.02 13.00
N VAL A 212 -14.63 -13.90 12.27
CA VAL A 212 -14.40 -13.87 10.82
C VAL A 212 -12.93 -14.21 10.49
N ASN A 213 -11.99 -13.58 11.21
CA ASN A 213 -10.55 -13.81 11.06
C ASN A 213 -10.11 -15.25 11.42
N GLY A 214 -10.97 -16.05 12.04
CA GLY A 214 -10.72 -17.47 12.30
C GLY A 214 -10.34 -18.24 11.03
N SER A 215 -10.88 -17.85 9.87
CA SER A 215 -10.67 -18.53 8.57
C SER A 215 -9.65 -17.87 7.64
N THR A 216 -9.00 -16.78 8.05
CA THR A 216 -8.01 -16.06 7.23
C THR A 216 -6.59 -16.58 7.48
N ASP A 217 -5.67 -16.33 6.55
CA ASP A 217 -4.23 -16.57 6.73
C ASP A 217 -3.47 -15.33 7.23
N VAL A 218 -4.07 -14.15 7.11
CA VAL A 218 -3.53 -12.88 7.60
C VAL A 218 -4.61 -12.10 8.36
N ILE A 219 -4.17 -11.25 9.28
CA ILE A 219 -5.03 -10.26 9.94
C ILE A 219 -4.80 -8.92 9.25
N SER A 220 -5.67 -8.59 8.29
CA SER A 220 -5.57 -7.35 7.53
C SER A 220 -6.25 -6.19 8.28
N VAL A 221 -5.52 -5.08 8.43
CA VAL A 221 -5.95 -3.92 9.22
C VAL A 221 -5.67 -2.58 8.55
N THR A 222 -6.64 -1.67 8.61
CA THR A 222 -6.40 -0.22 8.40
C THR A 222 -6.13 0.45 9.75
N TYR A 223 -5.08 1.27 9.81
CA TYR A 223 -4.66 1.93 11.04
C TYR A 223 -4.43 3.43 10.86
N TYR A 224 -5.30 4.19 11.54
CA TYR A 224 -5.24 5.62 11.71
C TYR A 224 -5.52 5.92 13.19
N PRO A 225 -4.60 6.55 13.95
CA PRO A 225 -4.81 6.81 15.37
C PRO A 225 -5.75 8.01 15.57
N LEU A 226 -7.03 7.86 15.23
CA LEU A 226 -8.02 8.94 15.26
C LEU A 226 -8.76 9.01 16.59
N ASN A 227 -9.20 10.22 16.91
CA ASN A 227 -10.30 10.51 17.85
C ASN A 227 -11.65 10.42 17.09
N PRO A 228 -12.78 10.32 17.80
CA PRO A 228 -14.11 10.23 17.16
C PRO A 228 -14.51 11.40 16.25
N ASN A 229 -13.79 12.53 16.31
CA ASN A 229 -14.01 13.72 15.49
C ASN A 229 -12.97 13.87 14.36
N PHE A 230 -12.31 12.78 13.94
CA PHE A 230 -11.27 12.75 12.91
C PHE A 230 -9.99 13.54 13.20
N THR A 231 -9.88 14.19 14.37
CA THR A 231 -8.57 14.68 14.84
C THR A 231 -7.69 13.52 15.23
N VAL A 232 -6.37 13.69 15.14
CA VAL A 232 -5.42 12.64 15.49
C VAL A 232 -5.13 12.57 16.97
N LYS A 233 -4.86 11.37 17.46
CA LYS A 233 -4.17 11.13 18.74
C LYS A 233 -2.69 11.43 18.56
N ALA A 234 -1.99 11.67 19.66
CA ALA A 234 -0.54 11.88 19.65
C ALA A 234 0.18 10.64 19.07
N PRO A 235 1.24 10.80 18.26
CA PRO A 235 1.95 9.67 17.63
C PRO A 235 2.46 8.59 18.60
N GLY A 236 2.68 8.93 19.87
CA GLY A 236 3.18 7.98 20.88
C GLY A 236 2.23 6.82 21.21
N VAL A 237 0.98 6.82 20.72
CA VAL A 237 0.03 5.73 20.96
C VAL A 237 0.34 4.46 20.17
N VAL A 238 1.13 4.56 19.10
CA VAL A 238 1.38 3.47 18.13
C VAL A 238 1.86 2.18 18.79
N SER A 239 2.86 2.25 19.67
CA SER A 239 3.39 1.05 20.35
C SER A 239 2.31 0.34 21.17
N GLY A 240 1.49 1.09 21.91
CA GLY A 240 0.38 0.53 22.70
C GLY A 240 -0.71 -0.07 21.82
N ASP A 241 -1.03 0.58 20.70
CA ASP A 241 -2.03 0.11 19.74
C ASP A 241 -1.58 -1.19 19.05
N PHE A 242 -0.34 -1.25 18.56
CA PHE A 242 0.23 -2.46 17.96
C PHE A 242 0.28 -3.61 18.98
N GLY A 243 0.71 -3.32 20.21
CA GLY A 243 0.73 -4.31 21.30
C GLY A 243 -0.64 -4.87 21.63
N LYS A 244 -1.68 -4.04 21.56
CA LYS A 244 -3.07 -4.46 21.77
C LYS A 244 -3.54 -5.40 20.65
N LEU A 245 -3.22 -5.11 19.39
CA LEU A 245 -3.52 -6.02 18.28
C LEU A 245 -2.80 -7.36 18.44
N VAL A 246 -1.51 -7.35 18.75
CA VAL A 246 -0.71 -8.56 18.97
C VAL A 246 -1.26 -9.40 20.13
N ALA A 247 -1.73 -8.76 21.21
CA ALA A 247 -2.36 -9.49 22.31
C ALA A 247 -3.67 -10.19 21.91
N LEU A 248 -4.41 -9.62 20.94
CA LEU A 248 -5.65 -10.21 20.40
C LEU A 248 -5.40 -11.25 19.30
N TYR A 249 -4.26 -11.15 18.61
CA TYR A 249 -3.83 -12.03 17.53
C TYR A 249 -2.38 -12.50 17.74
N PRO A 250 -2.15 -13.38 18.75
CA PRO A 250 -0.79 -13.79 19.14
C PRO A 250 -0.18 -14.89 18.23
N ASP A 251 -0.96 -15.43 17.29
CA ASP A 251 -0.49 -16.50 16.41
C ASP A 251 0.38 -15.93 15.27
N THR A 252 1.69 -16.13 15.38
CA THR A 252 2.67 -15.66 14.39
C THR A 252 2.60 -16.40 13.06
N THR A 253 1.88 -17.52 12.97
CA THR A 253 1.59 -18.19 11.70
C THR A 253 0.49 -17.49 10.89
N LYS A 254 -0.29 -16.63 11.56
CA LYS A 254 -1.31 -15.75 10.98
C LYS A 254 -0.91 -14.28 11.19
N PRO A 255 0.08 -13.78 10.45
CA PRO A 255 0.65 -12.46 10.70
C PRO A 255 -0.35 -11.33 10.48
N ILE A 256 -0.10 -10.22 11.16
CA ILE A 256 -0.81 -8.95 11.00
C ILE A 256 -0.22 -8.21 9.80
N PHE A 257 -1.12 -7.77 8.93
CA PHE A 257 -0.86 -6.99 7.72
C PHE A 257 -1.51 -5.63 7.89
N PHE A 258 -0.73 -4.58 8.09
CA PHE A 258 -1.23 -3.21 8.02
C PHE A 258 -1.34 -2.82 6.55
N VAL A 259 -2.49 -3.03 5.94
CA VAL A 259 -2.72 -2.75 4.51
C VAL A 259 -2.97 -1.28 4.22
N GLU A 260 -3.33 -0.53 5.26
CA GLU A 260 -3.28 0.92 5.27
C GLU A 260 -2.74 1.39 6.63
N CYS A 261 -1.68 2.20 6.63
CA CYS A 261 -1.13 2.80 7.84
C CYS A 261 -0.75 4.25 7.55
N GLY A 262 -1.44 5.18 8.19
CA GLY A 262 -1.32 6.59 7.85
C GLY A 262 -1.59 7.55 8.99
N TYR A 263 -1.13 8.78 8.80
CA TYR A 263 -1.32 9.89 9.73
C TYR A 263 -1.42 11.19 8.92
N PRO A 264 -2.52 11.96 9.02
CA PRO A 264 -2.64 13.21 8.27
C PRO A 264 -1.64 14.24 8.79
N SER A 265 -1.24 15.18 7.93
CA SER A 265 -0.26 16.22 8.25
C SER A 265 -0.88 17.61 8.49
N SER A 266 -2.20 17.74 8.37
CA SER A 266 -2.86 19.04 8.46
C SER A 266 -3.09 19.53 9.90
N PRO A 267 -2.94 20.85 10.17
CA PRO A 267 -3.33 21.45 11.45
C PRO A 267 -4.84 21.38 11.73
N VAL A 268 -5.70 21.25 10.71
CA VAL A 268 -7.16 21.06 10.93
C VAL A 268 -7.43 19.74 11.66
N CYS A 269 -6.60 18.73 11.43
CA CYS A 269 -6.65 17.44 12.12
C CYS A 269 -5.95 17.47 13.49
N LEU A 270 -5.50 18.64 13.98
CA LEU A 270 -4.57 18.80 15.11
C LEU A 270 -3.21 18.10 14.88
N SER A 271 -2.74 18.13 13.64
CA SER A 271 -1.50 17.49 13.20
C SER A 271 -0.49 18.49 12.60
N SER A 272 0.64 17.97 12.14
CA SER A 272 1.67 18.66 11.37
C SER A 272 2.54 17.64 10.62
N GLU A 273 3.39 18.08 9.68
CA GLU A 273 4.39 17.21 9.08
C GLU A 273 5.35 16.59 10.12
N THR A 274 5.68 17.33 11.20
CA THR A 274 6.50 16.81 12.30
C THR A 274 5.79 15.69 13.06
N LEU A 275 4.48 15.81 13.29
CA LEU A 275 3.71 14.75 13.94
C LEU A 275 3.54 13.53 13.01
N GLN A 276 3.35 13.75 11.71
CA GLN A 276 3.33 12.67 10.70
C GLN A 276 4.68 11.92 10.65
N ALA A 277 5.80 12.64 10.69
CA ALA A 277 7.13 12.05 10.75
C ALA A 277 7.35 11.24 12.04
N ALA A 278 7.00 11.81 13.20
CA ALA A 278 7.08 11.11 14.49
C ALA A 278 6.18 9.86 14.54
N PHE A 279 5.03 9.89 13.86
CA PHE A 279 4.18 8.71 13.70
C PHE A 279 4.90 7.59 12.97
N PHE A 280 5.49 7.85 11.80
CA PHE A 280 6.19 6.78 11.06
C PHE A 280 7.42 6.27 11.82
N GLN A 281 8.16 7.12 12.53
CA GLN A 281 9.22 6.66 13.44
C GLN A 281 8.66 5.66 14.47
N ASN A 282 7.58 6.01 15.17
CA ASN A 282 6.96 5.12 16.15
C ASN A 282 6.38 3.84 15.53
N VAL A 283 5.92 3.89 14.26
CA VAL A 283 5.49 2.71 13.51
C VAL A 283 6.66 1.76 13.27
N PHE A 284 7.81 2.25 12.83
CA PHE A 284 9.00 1.41 12.63
C PHE A 284 9.52 0.81 13.95
N ASP A 285 9.51 1.58 15.04
CA ASP A 285 9.88 1.09 16.37
C ASP A 285 8.92 0.00 16.89
N ALA A 286 7.61 0.20 16.70
CA ALA A 286 6.62 -0.82 17.01
C ALA A 286 6.76 -2.05 16.09
N TRP A 287 7.08 -1.85 14.82
CA TRP A 287 7.29 -2.94 13.87
C TRP A 287 8.49 -3.80 14.23
N ASP A 288 9.56 -3.20 14.74
CA ASP A 288 10.70 -3.95 15.29
C ASP A 288 10.32 -4.71 16.56
N THR A 289 9.58 -4.07 17.46
CA THR A 289 9.12 -4.67 18.71
C THR A 289 8.23 -5.90 18.45
N TYR A 290 7.37 -5.82 17.45
CA TYR A 290 6.41 -6.86 17.09
C TYR A 290 6.79 -7.61 15.81
N TYR A 291 8.09 -7.70 15.51
CA TYR A 291 8.65 -8.27 14.29
C TYR A 291 8.05 -9.62 13.90
N ASP A 292 7.84 -10.53 14.86
CA ASP A 292 7.32 -11.87 14.59
C ASP A 292 5.83 -11.89 14.22
N HIS A 293 5.08 -10.87 14.61
CA HIS A 293 3.63 -10.82 14.39
C HIS A 293 3.28 -9.94 13.18
N VAL A 294 4.00 -8.84 12.97
CA VAL A 294 3.69 -7.87 11.91
C VAL A 294 4.64 -8.09 10.73
N LYS A 295 4.12 -8.60 9.62
CA LYS A 295 4.96 -8.98 8.45
C LYS A 295 4.76 -8.12 7.22
N TYR A 296 3.74 -7.27 7.22
CA TYR A 296 3.42 -6.39 6.10
C TYR A 296 2.97 -5.03 6.63
N LEU A 297 3.53 -3.97 6.05
CA LEU A 297 3.17 -2.59 6.34
C LEU A 297 3.05 -1.83 5.02
N SER A 298 1.87 -1.30 4.75
CA SER A 298 1.61 -0.40 3.63
C SER A 298 1.54 1.04 4.12
N ILE A 299 2.37 1.90 3.54
CA ILE A 299 2.29 3.34 3.77
C ILE A 299 1.06 3.86 3.02
N PHE A 300 0.08 4.38 3.76
CA PHE A 300 -1.10 5.05 3.21
C PHE A 300 -0.99 6.56 3.47
N LYS A 301 -0.54 7.34 2.49
CA LYS A 301 -0.18 6.94 1.11
C LYS A 301 0.97 7.76 0.56
N LEU A 302 1.42 7.51 -0.67
CA LEU A 302 2.57 8.21 -1.22
C LEU A 302 2.32 9.72 -1.38
N THR A 303 1.21 10.12 -1.99
CA THR A 303 0.92 11.51 -2.38
C THR A 303 -0.42 11.96 -1.80
N ASP A 304 -0.51 13.19 -1.32
CA ASP A 304 -1.78 13.82 -0.96
C ASP A 304 -2.76 13.78 -2.13
N TRP A 305 -4.05 13.78 -1.80
CA TRP A 305 -5.08 13.97 -2.84
C TRP A 305 -5.30 15.44 -3.15
N SER A 306 -5.81 15.70 -4.35
CA SER A 306 -6.29 17.01 -4.76
C SER A 306 -7.53 17.40 -3.95
N GLN A 307 -7.86 18.69 -3.94
CA GLN A 307 -9.11 19.14 -3.35
C GLN A 307 -10.32 18.54 -4.09
N GLU A 308 -10.26 18.44 -5.41
CA GLU A 308 -11.34 17.86 -6.24
C GLU A 308 -11.64 16.41 -5.87
N THR A 309 -10.60 15.58 -5.72
CA THR A 309 -10.74 14.19 -5.29
C THR A 309 -11.40 14.11 -3.90
N VAL A 310 -11.01 14.99 -2.99
CA VAL A 310 -11.54 15.01 -1.63
C VAL A 310 -12.99 15.52 -1.59
N ASP A 311 -13.35 16.49 -2.42
CA ASP A 311 -14.72 16.98 -2.55
C ASP A 311 -15.64 15.87 -3.10
N TRP A 312 -15.15 15.11 -4.08
CA TRP A 312 -15.85 13.92 -4.58
C TRP A 312 -16.00 12.85 -3.49
N LEU A 313 -14.94 12.57 -2.72
CA LEU A 313 -15.00 11.64 -1.59
C LEU A 313 -15.95 12.11 -0.50
N GLY A 314 -16.01 13.41 -0.21
CA GLY A 314 -16.98 13.99 0.72
C GLY A 314 -18.41 13.70 0.29
N THR A 315 -18.69 13.82 -1.01
CA THR A 315 -19.98 13.43 -1.58
C THR A 315 -20.23 11.94 -1.45
N TYR A 316 -19.24 11.11 -1.80
CA TYR A 316 -19.33 9.64 -1.72
C TYR A 316 -19.63 9.19 -0.29
N TYR A 317 -18.89 9.67 0.71
CA TYR A 317 -19.09 9.33 2.12
C TYR A 317 -20.28 10.06 2.77
N GLY A 318 -20.94 10.98 2.06
CA GLY A 318 -22.02 11.78 2.62
C GLY A 318 -21.58 12.69 3.77
N SER A 319 -20.31 13.13 3.76
CA SER A 319 -19.70 13.94 4.82
C SER A 319 -19.13 15.23 4.26
N ASN A 320 -19.49 16.35 4.88
CA ASN A 320 -18.91 17.67 4.64
C ASN A 320 -18.09 18.15 5.85
N ASP A 321 -17.72 17.24 6.78
CA ASP A 321 -16.90 17.60 7.93
C ASP A 321 -15.50 18.00 7.45
N PRO A 322 -15.08 19.28 7.63
CA PRO A 322 -13.79 19.73 7.16
C PRO A 322 -12.61 18.97 7.78
N VAL A 323 -12.75 18.43 9.00
CA VAL A 323 -11.69 17.64 9.63
C VAL A 323 -11.54 16.28 8.95
N PHE A 324 -12.65 15.64 8.58
CA PHE A 324 -12.66 14.37 7.85
C PHE A 324 -12.06 14.52 6.44
N LEU A 325 -12.51 15.54 5.70
CA LEU A 325 -12.01 15.81 4.35
C LEU A 325 -10.51 16.09 4.37
N GLU A 326 -10.05 16.88 5.32
CA GLU A 326 -8.65 17.22 5.45
C GLU A 326 -7.79 16.04 5.94
N PHE A 327 -8.36 15.15 6.76
CA PHE A 327 -7.76 13.87 7.08
C PHE A 327 -7.47 13.08 5.79
N LEU A 328 -8.48 12.85 4.93
CA LEU A 328 -8.30 12.13 3.67
C LEU A 328 -7.26 12.80 2.75
N ARG A 329 -7.31 14.13 2.67
CA ARG A 329 -6.45 14.91 1.77
C ARG A 329 -4.97 14.77 2.12
N THR A 330 -4.64 14.83 3.41
CA THR A 330 -3.28 15.08 3.90
C THR A 330 -2.54 13.87 4.46
N LEU A 331 -3.04 12.66 4.17
CA LEU A 331 -2.42 11.37 4.49
C LEU A 331 -1.16 11.08 3.68
N GLY A 332 -0.96 11.76 2.55
CA GLY A 332 0.24 11.60 1.74
C GLY A 332 1.50 11.97 2.51
N VAL A 333 2.58 11.23 2.30
CA VAL A 333 3.93 11.64 2.74
C VAL A 333 4.62 12.56 1.73
N ARG A 334 3.96 12.83 0.60
CA ARG A 334 4.31 13.86 -0.39
C ARG A 334 3.09 14.76 -0.64
N THR A 335 3.33 15.99 -1.06
CA THR A 335 2.26 16.93 -1.42
C THR A 335 1.68 16.59 -2.80
N TYR A 336 0.46 17.07 -3.08
CA TYR A 336 -0.19 16.92 -4.39
C TYR A 336 0.37 17.83 -5.50
N PRO A 337 0.65 19.14 -5.27
CA PRO A 337 0.95 20.07 -6.36
C PRO A 337 2.21 19.72 -7.18
N GLY A 338 2.16 20.01 -8.47
CA GLY A 338 3.22 19.72 -9.44
C GLY A 338 3.58 18.24 -9.49
N SER A 339 4.86 17.92 -9.33
CA SER A 339 5.36 16.55 -9.25
C SER A 339 5.27 15.95 -7.84
N GLY A 340 4.73 16.71 -6.86
CA GLY A 340 4.69 16.38 -5.45
C GLY A 340 6.04 16.57 -4.73
N ALA A 341 6.05 17.42 -3.70
CA ALA A 341 7.23 17.62 -2.85
C ALA A 341 7.23 16.61 -1.70
N ALA A 342 8.40 16.07 -1.34
CA ALA A 342 8.55 15.23 -0.15
C ALA A 342 8.21 16.04 1.10
N LYS A 343 7.38 15.46 1.98
CA LYS A 343 7.17 15.98 3.34
C LYS A 343 8.21 15.37 4.28
N LEU A 344 8.30 15.92 5.48
CA LEU A 344 9.23 15.41 6.50
C LEU A 344 9.05 13.90 6.76
N ALA A 345 7.83 13.39 6.70
CA ALA A 345 7.54 11.96 6.91
C ALA A 345 8.20 11.05 5.87
N TYR A 346 8.28 11.46 4.61
CA TYR A 346 8.95 10.68 3.56
C TYR A 346 10.45 10.53 3.86
N GLU A 347 11.10 11.63 4.22
CA GLU A 347 12.52 11.64 4.62
C GLU A 347 12.77 10.80 5.88
N THR A 348 11.86 10.86 6.86
CA THR A 348 11.92 9.99 8.04
C THR A 348 11.82 8.53 7.67
N ILE A 349 10.89 8.14 6.80
CA ILE A 349 10.78 6.75 6.33
C ILE A 349 12.08 6.30 5.67
N LEU A 350 12.70 7.11 4.79
CA LEU A 350 14.01 6.77 4.20
C LEU A 350 15.08 6.53 5.28
N CYS A 351 15.11 7.36 6.32
CA CYS A 351 16.04 7.17 7.43
C CYS A 351 15.78 5.89 8.23
N GLU A 352 14.51 5.57 8.53
CA GLU A 352 14.15 4.34 9.22
C GLU A 352 14.48 3.08 8.40
N LEU A 353 14.38 3.16 7.07
CA LEU A 353 14.75 2.11 6.13
C LEU A 353 16.27 1.91 6.05
N ASN A 354 17.02 3.01 5.95
CA ASN A 354 18.49 2.98 5.96
C ASN A 354 19.00 2.38 7.28
N ALA A 355 18.42 2.77 8.41
CA ALA A 355 18.85 2.30 9.72
C ALA A 355 18.58 0.80 9.97
N ARG A 356 17.74 0.17 9.15
CA ARG A 356 17.35 -1.25 9.23
C ARG A 356 17.83 -2.08 8.04
N ASP A 357 18.77 -1.54 7.26
CA ASP A 357 19.36 -2.18 6.08
C ASP A 357 18.32 -2.72 5.09
N TRP A 358 17.24 -1.96 4.83
CA TRP A 358 16.19 -2.39 3.89
C TRP A 358 16.66 -2.39 2.45
N CYS A 359 17.23 -1.26 2.03
CA CYS A 359 17.90 -1.06 0.76
C CYS A 359 18.78 0.21 0.86
N ALA A 360 19.60 0.47 -0.15
CA ALA A 360 20.41 1.68 -0.18
C ALA A 360 19.51 2.90 -0.44
N VAL A 361 19.33 3.75 0.58
CA VAL A 361 18.55 4.99 0.48
C VAL A 361 19.32 6.16 1.05
N ASN A 362 19.10 7.35 0.48
CA ASN A 362 19.73 8.57 0.96
C ASN A 362 18.89 9.16 2.10
N CYS A 363 19.30 8.92 3.35
CA CYS A 363 18.74 9.58 4.52
C CYS A 363 19.35 10.99 4.70
N SER A 364 18.61 12.03 4.33
CA SER A 364 19.07 13.44 4.36
C SER A 364 18.75 14.21 5.65
N LEU A 365 18.14 13.60 6.67
CA LEU A 365 17.72 14.30 7.90
C LEU A 365 18.88 14.92 8.72
N SER A 366 20.13 14.67 8.36
CA SER A 366 21.32 15.21 9.04
C SER A 366 21.79 16.59 8.55
N ALA A 367 21.11 17.20 7.57
CA ALA A 367 21.28 18.61 7.27
C ALA A 367 19.99 19.18 6.66
N ALA A 368 19.37 20.15 7.35
CA ALA A 368 18.48 21.10 6.70
C ALA A 368 19.30 21.97 5.72
N LYS A 369 19.79 21.36 4.65
CA LYS A 369 20.03 22.06 3.40
C LYS A 369 18.73 21.94 2.65
N GLU A 370 18.16 23.10 2.31
CA GLU A 370 17.10 23.21 1.31
C GLU A 370 17.46 22.32 0.12
N SER A 371 16.76 21.20 -0.01
CA SER A 371 16.80 20.40 -1.21
C SER A 371 16.19 21.27 -2.30
N SER A 372 17.05 21.75 -3.20
CA SER A 372 16.57 22.30 -4.46
C SER A 372 15.74 21.19 -5.14
N PRO A 373 14.56 21.51 -5.70
CA PRO A 373 13.71 20.53 -6.34
C PRO A 373 14.52 19.76 -7.39
N GLY A 374 14.33 18.44 -7.40
CA GLY A 374 15.15 17.41 -8.07
C GLY A 374 16.00 17.88 -9.24
N GLY A 375 17.30 17.54 -9.20
CA GLY A 375 18.16 17.63 -10.38
C GLY A 375 17.47 17.00 -11.60
N PRO A 376 17.68 17.55 -12.80
CA PRO A 376 16.77 17.34 -13.93
C PRO A 376 16.65 15.85 -14.28
N ALA A 377 15.40 15.37 -14.30
CA ALA A 377 15.05 14.01 -14.65
C ALA A 377 15.59 13.62 -16.03
N LEU A 378 15.93 12.34 -16.21
CA LEU A 378 16.10 11.78 -17.54
C LEU A 378 14.72 11.70 -18.21
N VAL A 379 14.63 12.16 -19.45
CA VAL A 379 13.38 12.17 -20.25
C VAL A 379 13.64 11.55 -21.61
N ALA A 380 12.73 10.69 -22.05
CA ALA A 380 12.73 10.04 -23.35
C ALA A 380 11.86 10.82 -24.35
N ALA A 381 12.47 11.35 -25.41
CA ALA A 381 11.77 12.12 -26.44
C ALA A 381 12.28 11.80 -27.85
N PRO A 382 11.48 11.94 -28.91
CA PRO A 382 10.09 12.37 -28.90
C PRO A 382 9.12 11.29 -28.40
N ASN A 383 7.95 11.71 -27.91
CA ASN A 383 6.82 10.84 -27.64
C ASN A 383 5.54 11.53 -28.18
N PRO A 384 4.86 10.98 -29.21
CA PRO A 384 5.12 9.70 -29.87
C PRO A 384 6.41 9.69 -30.71
N ALA A 385 7.04 8.51 -30.81
CA ALA A 385 8.25 8.27 -31.60
C ALA A 385 7.94 7.46 -32.87
N SER A 386 8.76 7.62 -33.92
CA SER A 386 8.65 6.82 -35.15
C SER A 386 9.82 5.87 -35.29
N SER A 387 11.03 6.41 -35.47
CA SER A 387 12.25 5.61 -35.71
C SER A 387 13.23 5.65 -34.55
N GLN A 388 13.17 6.66 -33.69
CA GLN A 388 14.13 6.81 -32.60
C GLN A 388 13.55 7.53 -31.39
N VAL A 389 14.12 7.24 -30.22
CA VAL A 389 13.95 7.99 -28.97
C VAL A 389 15.33 8.40 -28.45
N THR A 390 15.42 9.61 -27.90
CA THR A 390 16.62 10.18 -27.29
C THR A 390 16.39 10.41 -25.81
N ILE A 391 17.33 9.94 -24.98
CA ILE A 391 17.33 10.14 -23.54
C ILE A 391 18.09 11.45 -23.23
N SER A 392 17.35 12.47 -22.81
CA SER A 392 17.87 13.79 -22.45
C SER A 392 17.87 13.97 -20.93
N GLY A 393 18.76 14.83 -20.40
CA GLY A 393 18.86 15.13 -18.96
C GLY A 393 20.32 15.17 -18.49
N GLU A 394 20.59 15.90 -17.42
CA GLU A 394 21.96 16.13 -16.92
C GLU A 394 22.54 14.92 -16.19
N ALA A 395 21.71 14.01 -15.69
CA ALA A 395 22.17 12.82 -14.99
C ALA A 395 22.99 11.93 -15.95
N SER A 396 24.10 11.37 -15.45
CA SER A 396 24.93 10.43 -16.23
C SER A 396 24.22 9.07 -16.32
N LEU A 397 23.90 8.63 -17.54
CA LEU A 397 23.19 7.37 -17.80
C LEU A 397 24.18 6.20 -17.82
N ALA A 398 23.89 5.13 -17.07
CA ALA A 398 24.66 3.90 -17.06
C ALA A 398 24.09 2.86 -18.03
N GLU A 399 22.79 2.57 -17.94
CA GLU A 399 22.12 1.56 -18.78
C GLU A 399 20.66 1.94 -18.99
N TRP A 400 20.05 1.38 -20.04
CA TRP A 400 18.61 1.37 -20.21
C TRP A 400 18.08 0.04 -20.75
N LEU A 401 16.87 -0.30 -20.34
CA LEU A 401 16.11 -1.50 -20.71
C LEU A 401 14.78 -1.05 -21.31
N LEU A 402 14.45 -1.56 -22.50
CA LEU A 402 13.19 -1.26 -23.18
C LEU A 402 12.28 -2.50 -23.15
N PHE A 403 11.06 -2.31 -22.68
CA PHE A 403 10.03 -3.34 -22.59
C PHE A 403 8.87 -2.99 -23.53
N ASP A 404 8.30 -3.98 -24.20
CA ASP A 404 7.05 -3.81 -24.94
C ASP A 404 5.84 -3.78 -24.01
N ALA A 405 4.65 -3.54 -24.59
CA ALA A 405 3.39 -3.51 -23.87
C ALA A 405 3.04 -4.83 -23.14
N ALA A 406 3.71 -5.94 -23.46
CA ALA A 406 3.55 -7.24 -22.80
C ALA A 406 4.62 -7.47 -21.70
N GLY A 407 5.42 -6.46 -21.36
CA GLY A 407 6.47 -6.56 -20.34
C GLY A 407 7.70 -7.34 -20.79
N ARG A 408 7.77 -7.72 -22.07
CA ARG A 408 8.93 -8.44 -22.60
C ARG A 408 10.02 -7.42 -22.92
N GLN A 409 11.22 -7.66 -22.41
CA GLN A 409 12.40 -6.88 -22.79
C GLN A 409 12.68 -7.06 -24.29
N VAL A 410 12.64 -5.97 -25.05
CA VAL A 410 12.86 -5.97 -26.51
C VAL A 410 14.21 -5.40 -26.91
N GLN A 411 14.78 -4.48 -26.12
CA GLN A 411 16.09 -3.89 -26.35
C GLN A 411 16.77 -3.50 -25.03
N HIS A 412 18.09 -3.32 -25.08
CA HIS A 412 18.94 -2.90 -23.98
C HIS A 412 20.22 -2.28 -24.55
N ASP A 413 20.75 -1.25 -23.89
CA ASP A 413 22.07 -0.70 -24.19
C ASP A 413 22.70 -0.07 -22.94
N GLU A 414 24.03 -0.03 -22.93
CA GLU A 414 24.85 0.60 -21.90
C GLU A 414 25.39 1.94 -22.42
N ASN A 415 25.23 3.01 -21.65
CA ASN A 415 25.74 4.36 -21.95
C ASN A 415 25.19 5.06 -23.22
N SER A 416 24.41 4.38 -24.06
CA SER A 416 23.75 5.01 -25.20
C SER A 416 22.56 5.86 -24.76
N ARG A 417 22.43 7.05 -25.35
CA ARG A 417 21.25 7.92 -25.19
C ARG A 417 20.31 7.88 -26.39
N GLN A 418 20.54 7.00 -27.35
CA GLN A 418 19.69 6.83 -28.52
C GLN A 418 19.16 5.41 -28.58
N ILE A 419 17.85 5.31 -28.79
CA ILE A 419 17.13 4.05 -28.89
C ILE A 419 16.59 3.96 -30.32
N ASP A 420 17.07 2.99 -31.10
CA ASP A 420 16.58 2.74 -32.46
C ASP A 420 15.31 1.88 -32.40
N LEU A 421 14.21 2.44 -32.88
CA LEU A 421 12.92 1.78 -32.91
C LEU A 421 12.63 1.11 -34.25
N THR A 422 13.47 1.25 -35.28
CA THR A 422 13.14 0.91 -36.68
C THR A 422 12.66 -0.53 -36.88
N GLY A 423 13.08 -1.48 -36.03
CA GLY A 423 12.64 -2.89 -36.09
C GLY A 423 11.46 -3.28 -35.17
N LEU A 424 10.98 -2.37 -34.33
CA LEU A 424 9.95 -2.68 -33.33
C LEU A 424 8.52 -2.50 -33.91
N PRO A 425 7.50 -3.26 -33.49
CA PRO A 425 6.13 -2.97 -33.91
C PRO A 425 5.62 -1.65 -33.31
N SER A 426 4.64 -0.99 -33.96
CA SER A 426 3.93 0.13 -33.37
C SER A 426 3.24 -0.31 -32.07
N GLY A 427 3.28 0.52 -31.04
CA GLY A 427 2.75 0.15 -29.72
C GLY A 427 3.29 1.00 -28.57
N LEU A 428 2.83 0.68 -27.37
CA LEU A 428 3.33 1.27 -26.12
C LEU A 428 4.63 0.56 -25.70
N TYR A 429 5.61 1.34 -25.28
CA TYR A 429 6.87 0.84 -24.72
C TYR A 429 7.17 1.51 -23.38
N PHE A 430 7.82 0.76 -22.50
CA PHE A 430 8.30 1.21 -21.20
C PHE A 430 9.82 1.20 -21.20
N LEU A 431 10.43 2.32 -20.81
CA LEU A 431 11.87 2.51 -20.76
C LEU A 431 12.31 2.63 -19.31
N LYS A 432 13.10 1.67 -18.83
CA LYS A 432 13.78 1.75 -17.53
C LYS A 432 15.21 2.22 -17.76
N MET A 433 15.62 3.30 -17.11
CA MET A 433 16.94 3.90 -17.20
C MET A 433 17.59 3.86 -15.83
N LYS A 434 18.89 3.56 -15.78
CA LYS A 434 19.67 3.60 -14.54
C LYS A 434 20.82 4.56 -14.73
N THR A 435 21.04 5.45 -13.79
CA THR A 435 22.16 6.40 -13.81
C THR A 435 23.41 5.80 -13.19
N SER A 436 24.57 6.40 -13.45
CA SER A 436 25.87 5.95 -12.95
C SER A 436 25.98 5.99 -11.42
N ASP A 437 25.14 6.79 -10.75
CA ASP A 437 25.01 6.81 -9.28
C ASP A 437 23.97 5.81 -8.74
N GLY A 438 23.41 4.97 -9.62
CA GLY A 438 22.50 3.88 -9.24
C GLY A 438 21.02 4.24 -9.20
N ARG A 439 20.63 5.52 -9.38
CA ARG A 439 19.21 5.92 -9.40
C ARG A 439 18.49 5.34 -10.61
N LEU A 440 17.21 5.03 -10.43
CA LEU A 440 16.35 4.49 -11.47
C LEU A 440 15.36 5.56 -11.96
N PHE A 441 15.21 5.67 -13.27
CA PHE A 441 14.22 6.50 -13.93
C PHE A 441 13.39 5.60 -14.84
N VAL A 442 12.09 5.86 -14.93
CA VAL A 442 11.22 5.13 -15.86
C VAL A 442 10.42 6.12 -16.67
N ASP A 443 10.33 5.88 -17.97
CA ASP A 443 9.54 6.67 -18.91
C ASP A 443 8.71 5.75 -19.80
N LYS A 444 7.68 6.28 -20.46
CA LYS A 444 6.89 5.56 -21.47
C LYS A 444 6.80 6.36 -22.75
N PHE A 445 6.78 5.66 -23.88
CA PHE A 445 6.49 6.30 -25.16
C PHE A 445 5.68 5.41 -26.08
N VAL A 446 4.96 6.05 -27.00
CA VAL A 446 4.20 5.36 -28.05
C VAL A 446 5.01 5.38 -29.34
N LYS A 447 5.31 4.20 -29.88
CA LYS A 447 5.83 4.05 -31.24
C LYS A 447 4.67 4.06 -32.24
N LYS A 448 4.73 4.97 -33.21
CA LYS A 448 3.79 5.03 -34.35
C LYS A 448 4.17 4.09 -35.47
#